data_AF-A0A3Q1GTH4-F1
#
_entry.id   AF-A0A3Q1GTH4-F1
#
_cell.length_a   1.000
_cell.length_b   1.000
_cell.length_c   1.000
_cell.angle_alpha   90.00
_cell.angle_beta   90.00
_cell.angle_gamma   90.00
#
_symmetry.space_group_name_H-M   'P 1'
#
loop_
_entity.id
_entity.type
_entity.pdbx_description
1 polymer ?
#
loop_
_entity_poly.entity_id
_entity_poly.type
_entity_poly.pdbx_seq_one_letter_code
_entity_poly.pdbx_strand_id
1 'polypeptide(L)'
;MFEFCFILAKPPVFGPSKQLDIELEMAFFVGGGNRLGEPIPINKAHEHIFGMVLMNDWSARDIQSWEYVPLGPFLGKNFGTTISPWVVPMEALLPFAESNPVQDPEPLPYLQHHDAYTFNINLFVSLQGQNMAEPKNICKSNFKYMYWTMKQQLTHHTVNGCNVRPGDLLASGTISGPDPESFGSMLELSWRGSKTIDLGGGKTRTFLNDGDEVTITGYCQGDGYRVGFGSCRGTILPALSN
;
A
#
# COMPACT_ATOMS: atom_id res chain seq x y z
N MET A 1 38.32 -2.88 -0.84
CA MET A 1 38.51 -1.95 0.29
C MET A 1 37.86 -0.64 -0.15
N PHE A 2 36.55 -0.49 0.09
CA PHE A 2 35.83 0.75 -0.21
C PHE A 2 35.89 1.61 1.04
N GLU A 3 36.59 2.72 0.91
CA GLU A 3 36.73 3.76 1.93
C GLU A 3 35.36 4.40 2.15
N PHE A 4 34.75 4.14 3.31
CA PHE A 4 33.62 4.91 3.78
C PHE A 4 34.13 6.31 4.08
N CYS A 5 33.85 7.26 3.19
CA CYS A 5 33.97 8.67 3.47
C CYS A 5 32.98 9.00 4.60
N PHE A 6 33.47 9.03 5.84
CA PHE A 6 32.76 9.59 6.98
C PHE A 6 32.64 11.10 6.78
N ILE A 7 31.68 11.53 5.95
CA ILE A 7 31.09 12.85 6.09
C ILE A 7 30.51 12.86 7.50
N LEU A 8 30.97 13.78 8.34
CA LEU A 8 30.55 13.97 9.74
C LEU A 8 29.02 14.07 9.83
N ALA A 9 28.36 12.92 9.98
CA ALA A 9 26.94 12.86 10.23
C ALA A 9 26.71 13.45 11.63
N LYS A 10 25.87 14.48 11.71
CA LYS A 10 25.39 14.94 13.01
C LYS A 10 24.75 13.75 13.73
N PRO A 11 24.94 13.61 15.05
CA PRO A 11 24.29 12.55 15.81
C PRO A 11 22.77 12.55 15.57
N PRO A 12 22.10 11.38 15.57
CA PRO A 12 20.66 11.32 15.48
C PRO A 12 20.04 12.08 16.66
N VAL A 13 18.85 12.63 16.43
CA VAL A 13 18.08 13.35 17.46
C VAL A 13 16.78 12.60 17.73
N PHE A 14 16.30 12.68 18.97
CA PHE A 14 14.99 12.18 19.35
C PHE A 14 13.94 13.28 19.24
N GLY A 15 12.79 12.99 18.63
CA GLY A 15 11.71 13.94 18.45
C GLY A 15 10.62 13.41 17.51
N PRO A 16 9.58 14.22 17.26
CA PRO A 16 8.50 13.87 16.34
C PRO A 16 9.02 13.70 14.90
N SER A 17 8.38 12.80 14.15
CA SER A 17 8.65 12.64 12.72
C SER A 17 8.34 13.95 11.97
N LYS A 18 9.17 14.27 10.99
CA LYS A 18 9.06 15.41 10.08
C LYS A 18 8.66 15.00 8.67
N GLN A 19 8.54 13.71 8.41
CA GLN A 19 8.23 13.13 7.10
C GLN A 19 7.19 12.02 7.26
N LEU A 20 6.05 12.37 7.84
CA LEU A 20 4.91 11.48 8.01
C LEU A 20 4.16 11.35 6.68
N ASP A 21 3.85 10.12 6.29
CA ASP A 21 3.43 9.78 4.94
C ASP A 21 2.34 8.70 4.94
N ILE A 22 1.66 8.59 3.82
CA ILE A 22 0.71 7.52 3.50
C ILE A 22 1.31 6.55 2.50
N GLU A 23 0.76 5.34 2.49
CA GLU A 23 0.95 4.38 1.41
C GLU A 23 -0.40 3.85 0.98
N LEU A 24 -0.82 4.21 -0.23
CA LEU A 24 -2.01 3.67 -0.87
C LEU A 24 -1.78 2.19 -1.14
N GLU A 25 -2.45 1.33 -0.40
CA GLU A 25 -2.39 -0.12 -0.57
C GLU A 25 -3.77 -0.75 -0.67
N MET A 26 -3.80 -1.97 -1.16
CA MET A 26 -4.87 -2.91 -0.91
C MET A 26 -4.28 -4.16 -0.25
N ALA A 27 -5.10 -4.86 0.51
CA ALA A 27 -4.67 -6.09 1.16
C ALA A 27 -5.73 -7.17 1.02
N PHE A 28 -5.31 -8.42 0.99
CA PHE A 28 -6.21 -9.56 0.95
C PHE A 28 -6.11 -10.41 2.21
N PHE A 29 -7.26 -10.90 2.66
CA PHE A 29 -7.34 -11.87 3.73
C PHE A 29 -7.14 -13.28 3.20
N VAL A 30 -6.32 -14.05 3.91
CA VAL A 30 -6.22 -15.50 3.72
C VAL A 30 -7.49 -16.14 4.28
N GLY A 31 -8.17 -16.93 3.45
CA GLY A 31 -9.35 -17.70 3.83
C GLY A 31 -8.98 -19.09 4.34
N GLY A 32 -8.42 -19.92 3.46
CA GLY A 32 -7.84 -21.22 3.81
C GLY A 32 -6.35 -21.11 4.11
N GLY A 33 -5.87 -21.69 5.21
CA GLY A 33 -4.43 -21.76 5.52
C GLY A 33 -3.71 -22.91 4.80
N ASN A 34 -2.42 -23.06 5.09
CA ASN A 34 -1.62 -24.25 4.76
C ASN A 34 -0.95 -24.82 6.01
N ARG A 35 -0.50 -26.07 5.96
CA ARG A 35 0.28 -26.68 7.04
C ARG A 35 1.72 -26.17 6.97
N LEU A 36 2.36 -26.04 8.13
CA LEU A 36 3.79 -25.70 8.20
C LEU A 36 4.60 -26.74 7.41
N GLY A 37 5.46 -26.26 6.52
CA GLY A 37 6.26 -27.10 5.62
C GLY A 37 5.56 -27.52 4.33
N GLU A 38 4.29 -27.16 4.13
CA GLU A 38 3.52 -27.50 2.92
C GLU A 38 3.20 -26.23 2.11
N PRO A 39 3.97 -25.89 1.06
CA PRO A 39 3.72 -24.71 0.24
C PRO A 39 2.36 -24.73 -0.48
N ILE A 40 1.79 -23.55 -0.73
CA ILE A 40 0.61 -23.39 -1.59
C ILE A 40 1.08 -23.28 -3.04
N PRO A 41 0.78 -24.25 -3.93
CA PRO A 41 1.16 -24.14 -5.33
C PRO A 41 0.31 -23.07 -6.04
N ILE A 42 0.89 -22.38 -7.02
CA ILE A 42 0.26 -21.21 -7.65
C ILE A 42 -1.11 -21.49 -8.27
N ASN A 43 -1.33 -22.69 -8.78
CA ASN A 43 -2.62 -23.10 -9.34
C ASN A 43 -3.72 -23.21 -8.29
N LYS A 44 -3.38 -23.35 -7.00
CA LYS A 44 -4.32 -23.38 -5.88
C LYS A 44 -4.42 -22.08 -5.10
N ALA A 45 -3.50 -21.13 -5.29
CA ALA A 45 -3.44 -19.90 -4.49
C ALA A 45 -4.77 -19.13 -4.43
N HIS A 46 -5.57 -19.13 -5.50
CA HIS A 46 -6.90 -18.50 -5.54
C HIS A 46 -7.90 -19.09 -4.52
N GLU A 47 -7.80 -20.39 -4.18
CA GLU A 47 -8.65 -21.07 -3.19
C GLU A 47 -8.39 -20.56 -1.75
N HIS A 48 -7.26 -19.89 -1.53
CA HIS A 48 -6.81 -19.42 -0.23
C HIS A 48 -7.04 -17.92 -0.01
N ILE A 49 -7.55 -17.19 -1.00
CA ILE A 49 -7.75 -15.73 -0.94
C ILE A 49 -9.23 -15.44 -0.75
N PHE A 50 -9.63 -14.98 0.43
CA PHE A 50 -11.04 -14.75 0.76
C PHE A 50 -11.60 -13.47 0.13
N GLY A 51 -10.89 -12.37 0.27
CA GLY A 51 -11.37 -11.07 -0.18
C GLY A 51 -10.41 -9.95 0.16
N MET A 52 -10.73 -8.75 -0.31
CA MET A 52 -9.83 -7.59 -0.26
C MET A 52 -10.39 -6.44 0.57
N VAL A 53 -9.48 -5.62 1.09
CA VAL A 53 -9.73 -4.35 1.77
C VAL A 53 -8.79 -3.27 1.21
N LEU A 54 -9.16 -2.01 1.39
CA LEU A 54 -8.24 -0.88 1.26
C LEU A 54 -7.31 -0.86 2.48
N MET A 55 -6.08 -0.40 2.30
CA MET A 55 -5.11 -0.26 3.39
C MET A 55 -4.33 1.05 3.24
N ASN A 56 -4.06 1.70 4.37
CA ASN A 56 -3.06 2.76 4.48
C ASN A 56 -1.96 2.29 5.43
N ASP A 57 -0.76 2.06 4.89
CA ASP A 57 0.42 1.72 5.68
C ASP A 57 1.19 2.99 6.08
N TRP A 58 0.74 3.63 7.16
CA TRP A 58 1.28 4.91 7.60
C TRP A 58 2.79 4.81 7.85
N SER A 59 3.52 5.82 7.39
CA SER A 59 4.98 5.74 7.31
C SER A 59 5.66 6.98 7.85
N ALA A 60 6.62 6.82 8.76
CA ALA A 60 7.52 7.87 9.22
C ALA A 60 8.87 7.74 8.50
N ARG A 61 9.01 8.44 7.35
CA ARG A 61 10.10 8.21 6.38
C ARG A 61 11.48 8.56 6.91
N ASP A 62 11.56 9.55 7.79
CA ASP A 62 12.79 9.97 8.44
C ASP A 62 13.28 8.93 9.46
N ILE A 63 12.38 8.36 10.27
CA ILE A 63 12.66 7.24 11.18
C ILE A 63 13.07 6.01 10.37
N GLN A 64 12.28 5.65 9.36
CA GLN A 64 12.52 4.51 8.48
C GLN A 64 13.90 4.58 7.82
N SER A 65 14.26 5.76 7.28
CA SER A 65 15.53 5.96 6.57
C SER A 65 16.75 5.72 7.46
N TRP A 66 16.64 5.98 8.77
CA TRP A 66 17.72 5.75 9.73
C TRP A 66 17.82 4.28 10.16
N GLU A 67 16.69 3.61 10.39
CA GLU A 67 16.67 2.28 11.02
C GLU A 67 16.78 1.10 10.04
N TYR A 68 16.36 1.26 8.77
CA TYR A 68 16.04 0.10 7.93
C TYR A 68 17.25 -0.73 7.50
N VAL A 69 18.47 -0.18 7.58
CA VAL A 69 19.67 -0.93 7.23
C VAL A 69 20.20 -1.64 8.47
N PRO A 70 20.37 -2.99 8.44
CA PRO A 70 20.14 -3.92 7.33
C PRO A 70 18.82 -4.72 7.40
N LEU A 71 17.99 -4.50 8.43
CA LEU A 71 16.91 -5.44 8.80
C LEU A 71 15.54 -5.13 8.21
N GLY A 72 15.43 -4.05 7.44
CA GLY A 72 14.19 -3.57 6.86
C GLY A 72 13.40 -2.61 7.76
N PRO A 73 12.27 -2.08 7.28
CA PRO A 73 11.44 -1.13 8.00
C PRO A 73 10.90 -1.71 9.32
N PHE A 74 10.85 -0.90 10.38
CA PHE A 74 10.36 -1.31 11.69
C PHE A 74 9.51 -0.22 12.37
N LEU A 75 10.11 0.68 13.18
CA LEU A 75 9.39 1.75 13.88
C LEU A 75 8.83 2.80 12.93
N GLY A 76 9.40 2.93 11.74
CA GLY A 76 8.88 3.75 10.67
C GLY A 76 7.51 3.30 10.14
N LYS A 77 7.00 2.13 10.57
CA LYS A 77 5.76 1.51 10.09
C LYS A 77 4.82 1.05 11.21
N ASN A 78 5.36 0.43 12.26
CA ASN A 78 4.55 -0.28 13.26
C ASN A 78 3.70 0.61 14.21
N PHE A 79 3.72 1.94 14.02
CA PHE A 79 2.94 2.88 14.81
C PHE A 79 1.47 2.95 14.38
N GLY A 80 1.14 2.52 13.16
CA GLY A 80 -0.23 2.49 12.70
C GLY A 80 -0.38 1.96 11.28
N THR A 81 -1.35 1.08 11.09
CA THR A 81 -1.82 0.62 9.78
C THR A 81 -3.34 0.63 9.83
N THR A 82 -4.01 1.23 8.84
CA THR A 82 -5.47 1.31 8.78
C THR A 82 -5.99 0.47 7.63
N ILE A 83 -7.10 -0.26 7.84
CA ILE A 83 -7.81 -0.97 6.79
C ILE A 83 -9.28 -0.52 6.71
N SER A 84 -9.89 -0.64 5.52
CA SER A 84 -11.34 -0.48 5.39
C SER A 84 -12.09 -1.62 6.07
N PRO A 85 -13.28 -1.39 6.65
CA PRO A 85 -13.98 -2.40 7.46
C PRO A 85 -14.67 -3.49 6.64
N TRP A 86 -14.96 -3.23 5.36
CA TRP A 86 -15.70 -4.16 4.50
C TRP A 86 -14.74 -5.00 3.66
N VAL A 87 -14.68 -6.29 3.95
CA VAL A 87 -13.94 -7.26 3.13
C VAL A 87 -14.79 -7.58 1.91
N VAL A 88 -14.36 -7.13 0.73
CA VAL A 88 -15.05 -7.43 -0.53
C VAL A 88 -14.60 -8.83 -0.99
N PRO A 89 -15.51 -9.81 -1.09
CA PRO A 89 -15.15 -11.18 -1.43
C PRO A 89 -14.62 -11.26 -2.86
N MET A 90 -13.70 -12.20 -3.12
CA MET A 90 -13.09 -12.35 -4.44
C MET A 90 -14.13 -12.62 -5.53
N GLU A 91 -15.21 -13.33 -5.23
CA GLU A 91 -16.31 -13.61 -6.15
C GLU A 91 -16.98 -12.33 -6.68
N ALA A 92 -17.04 -11.27 -5.88
CA ALA A 92 -17.56 -9.97 -6.31
C ALA A 92 -16.55 -9.19 -7.18
N LEU A 93 -15.27 -9.55 -7.11
CA LEU A 93 -14.18 -8.91 -7.86
C LEU A 93 -13.86 -9.64 -9.18
N LEU A 94 -14.13 -10.95 -9.27
CA LEU A 94 -13.89 -11.76 -10.48
C LEU A 94 -14.42 -11.13 -11.78
N PRO A 95 -15.61 -10.48 -11.83
CA PRO A 95 -16.07 -9.81 -13.05
C PRO A 95 -15.17 -8.66 -13.54
N PHE A 96 -14.26 -8.17 -12.70
CA PHE A 96 -13.32 -7.08 -12.97
C PHE A 96 -11.88 -7.57 -13.12
N ALA A 97 -11.68 -8.87 -13.25
CA ALA A 97 -10.38 -9.45 -13.56
C ALA A 97 -9.96 -9.06 -14.99
N GLU A 98 -8.71 -8.60 -15.14
CA GLU A 98 -8.03 -8.30 -16.39
C GLU A 98 -6.80 -9.22 -16.53
N SER A 99 -6.24 -9.26 -17.75
CA SER A 99 -4.99 -9.95 -18.02
C SER A 99 -3.88 -9.45 -17.10
N ASN A 100 -3.03 -10.37 -16.62
CA ASN A 100 -1.89 -10.03 -15.79
C ASN A 100 -0.87 -9.18 -16.60
N PRO A 101 -0.15 -8.24 -15.98
CA PRO A 101 0.95 -7.53 -16.63
C PRO A 101 1.98 -8.48 -17.22
N VAL A 102 2.58 -8.09 -18.34
CA VAL A 102 3.72 -8.82 -18.92
C VAL A 102 4.90 -8.69 -17.97
N GLN A 103 5.49 -9.83 -17.59
CA GLN A 103 6.66 -9.87 -16.73
C GLN A 103 7.91 -10.20 -17.54
N ASP A 104 8.92 -9.33 -17.42
CA ASP A 104 10.24 -9.49 -18.02
C ASP A 104 11.32 -9.11 -16.97
N PRO A 105 12.20 -10.05 -16.56
CA PRO A 105 12.31 -11.43 -17.03
C PRO A 105 11.09 -12.28 -16.65
N GLU A 106 10.86 -13.35 -17.41
CA GLU A 106 9.87 -14.36 -17.08
C GLU A 106 10.17 -14.95 -15.68
N PRO A 107 9.18 -15.01 -14.76
CA PRO A 107 9.39 -15.56 -13.43
C PRO A 107 9.79 -17.04 -13.47
N LEU A 108 10.40 -17.52 -12.39
CA LEU A 108 10.63 -18.96 -12.20
C LEU A 108 9.31 -19.74 -12.26
N PRO A 109 9.31 -21.02 -12.70
CA PRO A 109 8.09 -21.78 -12.96
C PRO A 109 7.06 -21.82 -11.84
N TYR A 110 7.49 -21.82 -10.56
CA TYR A 110 6.56 -21.84 -9.43
C TYR A 110 5.73 -20.55 -9.26
N LEU A 111 6.13 -19.45 -9.92
CA LEU A 111 5.43 -18.17 -9.94
C LEU A 111 4.64 -17.92 -11.24
N GLN A 112 4.67 -18.85 -12.19
CA GLN A 112 4.00 -18.68 -13.48
C GLN A 112 2.52 -19.09 -13.40
N HIS A 113 1.64 -18.22 -13.88
CA HIS A 113 0.23 -18.55 -14.11
C HIS A 113 -0.33 -17.70 -15.27
N HIS A 114 -1.30 -18.25 -15.99
CA HIS A 114 -1.84 -17.63 -17.22
C HIS A 114 -3.29 -17.16 -17.08
N ASP A 115 -3.99 -17.59 -16.03
CA ASP A 115 -5.33 -17.11 -15.72
C ASP A 115 -5.29 -15.66 -15.24
N ALA A 116 -6.29 -14.87 -15.66
CA ALA A 116 -6.45 -13.48 -15.27
C ALA A 116 -6.66 -13.36 -13.75
N TYR A 117 -5.78 -12.62 -13.08
CA TYR A 117 -5.85 -12.39 -11.64
C TYR A 117 -5.33 -11.00 -11.22
N THR A 118 -5.34 -10.07 -12.16
CA THR A 118 -5.16 -8.64 -11.94
C THR A 118 -6.55 -8.00 -11.95
N PHE A 119 -6.82 -7.02 -11.08
CA PHE A 119 -8.17 -6.48 -10.93
C PHE A 119 -8.25 -4.99 -11.23
N ASN A 120 -9.23 -4.59 -12.03
CA ASN A 120 -9.49 -3.18 -12.35
C ASN A 120 -10.28 -2.50 -11.22
N ILE A 121 -9.53 -2.00 -10.24
CA ILE A 121 -10.07 -1.31 -9.06
C ILE A 121 -9.57 0.13 -9.10
N ASN A 122 -10.47 1.08 -9.32
CA ASN A 122 -10.14 2.51 -9.28
C ASN A 122 -9.89 2.91 -7.83
N LEU A 123 -8.78 3.59 -7.57
CA LEU A 123 -8.32 3.97 -6.24
C LEU A 123 -8.08 5.47 -6.16
N PHE A 124 -8.45 6.05 -5.02
CA PHE A 124 -8.37 7.48 -4.77
C PHE A 124 -7.87 7.74 -3.36
N VAL A 125 -7.00 8.74 -3.22
CA VAL A 125 -6.57 9.29 -1.92
C VAL A 125 -6.95 10.74 -1.86
N SER A 126 -7.73 11.12 -0.84
CA SER A 126 -8.03 12.51 -0.55
C SER A 126 -7.44 12.95 0.77
N LEU A 127 -6.98 14.20 0.80
CA LEU A 127 -6.40 14.86 1.97
C LEU A 127 -7.23 16.08 2.36
N GLN A 128 -7.57 16.19 3.64
CA GLN A 128 -8.25 17.37 4.20
C GLN A 128 -7.48 17.87 5.42
N GLY A 129 -6.86 19.05 5.31
CA GLY A 129 -6.30 19.73 6.47
C GLY A 129 -7.38 20.41 7.32
N GLN A 130 -7.12 20.64 8.61
CA GLN A 130 -8.09 21.19 9.59
C GLN A 130 -8.84 22.44 9.13
N ASN A 131 -8.18 23.32 8.37
CA ASN A 131 -8.76 24.58 7.90
C ASN A 131 -9.33 24.51 6.48
N MET A 132 -9.45 23.32 5.88
CA MET A 132 -10.03 23.12 4.54
C MET A 132 -11.52 22.80 4.65
N ALA A 133 -12.34 23.51 3.86
CA ALA A 133 -13.77 23.26 3.81
C ALA A 133 -14.10 21.90 3.17
N GLU A 134 -13.33 21.50 2.16
CA GLU A 134 -13.53 20.26 1.40
C GLU A 134 -12.20 19.51 1.24
N PRO A 135 -12.21 18.17 1.17
CA PRO A 135 -11.03 17.37 0.89
C PRO A 135 -10.53 17.57 -0.55
N LYS A 136 -9.21 17.46 -0.76
CA LYS A 136 -8.59 17.46 -2.09
C LYS A 136 -8.15 16.05 -2.46
N ASN A 137 -8.53 15.58 -3.65
CA ASN A 137 -7.95 14.35 -4.20
C ASN A 137 -6.49 14.59 -4.61
N ILE A 138 -5.55 13.86 -3.99
CA ILE A 138 -4.10 13.98 -4.22
C ILE A 138 -3.53 12.81 -5.03
N CYS A 139 -4.26 11.69 -5.13
CA CYS A 139 -3.87 10.54 -5.94
C CYS A 139 -5.11 9.92 -6.59
N LYS A 140 -4.98 9.53 -7.86
CA LYS A 140 -5.93 8.68 -8.59
C LYS A 140 -5.13 7.57 -9.27
N SER A 141 -5.24 6.37 -8.74
CA SER A 141 -4.51 5.20 -9.22
C SER A 141 -5.44 4.03 -9.53
N ASN A 142 -4.87 2.87 -9.84
CA ASN A 142 -5.64 1.65 -10.07
C ASN A 142 -4.84 0.42 -9.64
N PHE A 143 -5.50 -0.55 -8.99
CA PHE A 143 -4.86 -1.78 -8.55
C PHE A 143 -4.29 -2.62 -9.71
N LYS A 144 -4.79 -2.43 -10.93
CA LYS A 144 -4.31 -3.17 -12.10
C LYS A 144 -2.86 -2.90 -12.49
N TYR A 145 -2.24 -1.86 -11.92
CA TYR A 145 -0.83 -1.55 -12.16
C TYR A 145 0.14 -2.45 -11.37
N MET A 146 -0.35 -3.25 -10.41
CA MET A 146 0.48 -4.16 -9.64
C MET A 146 1.17 -5.18 -10.54
N TYR A 147 2.51 -5.21 -10.49
CA TYR A 147 3.34 -6.10 -11.32
C TYR A 147 3.27 -7.57 -10.88
N TRP A 148 3.15 -7.82 -9.57
CA TRP A 148 3.01 -9.15 -8.99
C TRP A 148 1.56 -9.37 -8.54
N THR A 149 0.95 -10.48 -8.97
CA THR A 149 -0.43 -10.80 -8.60
C THR A 149 -0.52 -11.33 -7.17
N MET A 150 -1.72 -11.30 -6.58
CA MET A 150 -1.95 -11.89 -5.24
C MET A 150 -1.65 -13.40 -5.20
N LYS A 151 -1.88 -14.11 -6.31
CA LYS A 151 -1.51 -15.54 -6.43
C LYS A 151 0.00 -15.72 -6.29
N GLN A 152 0.78 -14.88 -6.96
CA GLN A 152 2.25 -14.92 -6.87
C GLN A 152 2.74 -14.53 -5.48
N GLN A 153 2.17 -13.48 -4.88
CA GLN A 153 2.51 -13.04 -3.52
C GLN A 153 2.30 -14.18 -2.50
N LEU A 154 1.12 -14.81 -2.49
CA LEU A 154 0.82 -15.90 -1.56
C LEU A 154 1.67 -17.15 -1.82
N THR A 155 1.87 -17.50 -3.09
CA THR A 155 2.73 -18.62 -3.48
C THR A 155 4.17 -18.40 -3.02
N HIS A 156 4.71 -17.20 -3.26
CA HIS A 156 6.05 -16.85 -2.84
C HIS A 156 6.18 -16.85 -1.31
N HIS A 157 5.19 -16.32 -0.60
CA HIS A 157 5.16 -16.29 0.86
C HIS A 157 5.29 -17.70 1.46
N THR A 158 4.65 -18.69 0.84
CA THR A 158 4.58 -20.07 1.36
C THR A 158 5.61 -21.02 0.77
N VAL A 159 6.41 -20.59 -0.22
CA VAL A 159 7.35 -21.49 -0.94
C VAL A 159 8.41 -22.13 -0.03
N ASN A 160 8.78 -21.46 1.06
CA ASN A 160 9.72 -21.97 2.05
C ASN A 160 9.06 -22.86 3.13
N GLY A 161 7.76 -23.13 3.01
CA GLY A 161 6.97 -23.85 4.01
C GLY A 161 6.36 -22.96 5.10
N CYS A 162 6.45 -21.62 5.00
CA CYS A 162 5.73 -20.71 5.90
C CYS A 162 4.23 -21.06 5.88
N ASN A 163 3.62 -21.19 7.06
CA ASN A 163 2.20 -21.42 7.18
C ASN A 163 1.45 -20.09 7.28
N VAL A 164 0.55 -19.84 6.34
CA VAL A 164 -0.49 -18.83 6.48
C VAL A 164 -1.72 -19.43 7.16
N ARG A 165 -2.51 -18.59 7.82
CA ARG A 165 -3.70 -18.95 8.58
C ARG A 165 -4.89 -18.10 8.15
N PRO A 166 -6.13 -18.60 8.36
CA PRO A 166 -7.33 -17.80 8.17
C PRO A 166 -7.23 -16.48 8.95
N GLY A 167 -7.45 -15.36 8.26
CA GLY A 167 -7.36 -14.02 8.84
C GLY A 167 -5.98 -13.35 8.75
N ASP A 168 -4.94 -14.05 8.29
CA ASP A 168 -3.69 -13.38 7.91
C ASP A 168 -3.96 -12.39 6.77
N LEU A 169 -3.29 -11.24 6.83
CA LEU A 169 -3.48 -10.12 5.90
C LEU A 169 -2.19 -9.87 5.12
N LEU A 170 -2.26 -9.99 3.79
CA LEU A 170 -1.12 -9.74 2.90
C LEU A 170 -1.43 -8.48 2.09
N ALA A 171 -0.59 -7.46 2.24
CA ALA A 171 -0.74 -6.18 1.58
C ALA A 171 0.06 -6.10 0.28
N SER A 172 -0.37 -5.23 -0.63
CA SER A 172 0.15 -5.14 -2.00
C SER A 172 1.55 -4.54 -2.09
N GLY A 173 1.95 -3.74 -1.10
CA GLY A 173 2.92 -2.67 -1.30
C GLY A 173 2.24 -1.44 -1.91
N THR A 174 2.89 -0.28 -1.79
CA THR A 174 2.38 1.00 -2.29
C THR A 174 2.02 0.93 -3.78
N ILE A 175 0.79 1.31 -4.12
CA ILE A 175 0.22 1.25 -5.47
C ILE A 175 0.49 2.56 -6.20
N SER A 176 1.47 2.56 -7.09
CA SER A 176 1.79 3.67 -7.98
C SER A 176 1.57 3.29 -9.44
N GLY A 177 0.79 4.09 -10.16
CA GLY A 177 0.64 3.96 -11.60
C GLY A 177 1.75 4.69 -12.36
N PRO A 178 1.70 4.67 -13.71
CA PRO A 178 2.74 5.27 -14.56
C PRO A 178 2.73 6.80 -14.54
N ASP A 179 1.57 7.42 -14.26
CA ASP A 179 1.41 8.87 -14.27
C ASP A 179 1.71 9.47 -12.88
N PRO A 180 2.34 10.64 -12.77
CA PRO A 180 2.64 11.25 -11.47
C PRO A 180 1.42 11.49 -10.57
N GLU A 181 0.23 11.72 -11.14
CA GLU A 181 -1.03 11.86 -10.38
C GLU A 181 -1.53 10.54 -9.77
N SER A 182 -0.91 9.42 -10.12
CA SER A 182 -1.25 8.07 -9.68
C SER A 182 -0.24 7.47 -8.70
N PHE A 183 0.71 8.27 -8.21
CA PHE A 183 1.68 7.83 -7.21
C PHE A 183 1.02 7.64 -5.84
N GLY A 184 1.35 6.53 -5.19
CA GLY A 184 0.66 6.03 -4.00
C GLY A 184 1.15 6.58 -2.67
N SER A 185 2.16 7.44 -2.65
CA SER A 185 2.69 8.07 -1.42
C SER A 185 2.96 9.57 -1.62
N MET A 186 2.96 10.34 -0.52
CA MET A 186 3.39 11.74 -0.57
C MET A 186 4.89 11.85 -0.79
N LEU A 187 5.69 10.86 -0.40
CA LEU A 187 7.10 10.76 -0.76
C LEU A 187 7.30 10.84 -2.28
N GLU A 188 6.52 10.10 -3.06
CA GLU A 188 6.58 10.11 -4.52
C GLU A 188 5.96 11.38 -5.11
N LEU A 189 4.74 11.75 -4.68
CA LEU A 189 4.01 12.92 -5.18
C LEU A 189 4.79 14.23 -4.98
N SER A 190 5.44 14.37 -3.81
CA SER A 190 6.28 15.54 -3.49
C SER A 190 7.73 15.39 -3.96
N TRP A 191 8.10 14.26 -4.55
CA TRP A 191 9.48 13.93 -4.92
C TRP A 191 10.47 14.17 -3.78
N ARG A 192 10.20 13.52 -2.64
CA ARG A 192 10.94 13.68 -1.37
C ARG A 192 10.98 15.15 -0.90
N GLY A 193 9.84 15.84 -1.04
CA GLY A 193 9.65 17.23 -0.62
C GLY A 193 10.30 18.28 -1.52
N SER A 194 10.86 17.92 -2.68
CA SER A 194 11.38 18.91 -3.63
C SER A 194 10.29 19.56 -4.49
N LYS A 195 9.11 18.94 -4.55
CA LYS A 195 7.88 19.44 -5.17
C LYS A 195 6.80 19.60 -4.11
N THR A 196 5.80 20.43 -4.40
CA THR A 196 4.66 20.64 -3.52
C THR A 196 3.40 20.00 -4.10
N ILE A 197 2.59 19.42 -3.23
CA ILE A 197 1.25 18.92 -3.53
C ILE A 197 0.29 20.09 -3.29
N ASP A 198 -0.45 20.51 -4.32
CA ASP A 198 -1.43 21.58 -4.22
C ASP A 198 -2.77 21.08 -3.64
N LEU A 199 -3.19 21.68 -2.52
CA LEU A 199 -4.46 21.39 -1.86
C LEU A 199 -5.56 22.43 -2.18
N GLY A 200 -5.26 23.43 -3.02
CA GLY A 200 -6.15 24.52 -3.35
C GLY A 200 -6.16 25.64 -2.30
N GLY A 201 -6.60 26.84 -2.73
CA GLY A 201 -6.67 28.01 -1.85
C GLY A 201 -5.31 28.46 -1.29
N GLY A 202 -4.22 28.21 -2.02
CA GLY A 202 -2.84 28.53 -1.62
C GLY A 202 -2.24 27.57 -0.59
N LYS A 203 -2.94 26.49 -0.22
CA LYS A 203 -2.44 25.49 0.72
C LYS A 203 -1.67 24.40 -0.02
N THR A 204 -0.55 24.00 0.54
CA THR A 204 0.30 22.94 -0.02
C THR A 204 0.76 21.95 1.04
N ARG A 205 1.26 20.80 0.59
CA ARG A 205 1.96 19.81 1.41
C ARG A 205 3.19 19.25 0.71
N THR A 206 4.08 18.70 1.51
CA THR A 206 5.13 17.77 1.07
C THR A 206 4.93 16.43 1.77
N PHE A 207 4.71 16.47 3.08
CA PHE A 207 4.31 15.38 3.96
C PHE A 207 3.09 15.80 4.79
N LEU A 208 2.54 14.87 5.57
CA LEU A 208 1.38 15.13 6.43
C LEU A 208 1.73 16.08 7.58
N ASN A 209 0.76 16.92 7.94
CA ASN A 209 0.80 17.74 9.14
C ASN A 209 -0.20 17.23 10.19
N ASP A 210 -0.02 17.63 11.44
CA ASP A 210 -1.02 17.41 12.50
C ASP A 210 -2.40 17.92 12.09
N GLY A 211 -3.41 17.10 12.34
CA GLY A 211 -4.81 17.37 12.01
C GLY A 211 -5.17 17.17 10.54
N ASP A 212 -4.23 16.79 9.68
CA ASP A 212 -4.58 16.31 8.36
C ASP A 212 -5.34 14.99 8.46
N GLU A 213 -6.41 14.87 7.68
CA GLU A 213 -7.18 13.66 7.52
C GLU A 213 -6.98 13.07 6.13
N VAL A 214 -6.67 11.78 6.09
CA VAL A 214 -6.56 11.02 4.85
C VAL A 214 -7.73 10.07 4.73
N THR A 215 -8.31 10.02 3.53
CA THR A 215 -9.32 9.02 3.17
C THR A 215 -8.91 8.33 1.87
N ILE A 216 -8.77 7.02 1.92
CA ILE A 216 -8.64 6.13 0.77
C ILE A 216 -10.02 5.57 0.43
N THR A 217 -10.38 5.63 -0.84
CA THR A 217 -11.58 4.99 -1.38
C THR A 217 -11.25 4.19 -2.63
N GLY A 218 -12.06 3.18 -2.92
CA GLY A 218 -11.89 2.39 -4.12
C GLY A 218 -13.19 1.75 -4.60
N TYR A 219 -13.29 1.57 -5.91
CA TYR A 219 -14.40 0.85 -6.52
C TYR A 219 -14.07 0.23 -7.87
N CYS A 220 -14.70 -0.91 -8.13
CA CYS A 220 -14.83 -1.46 -9.47
C CYS A 220 -16.06 -0.85 -10.16
N GLN A 221 -15.96 -0.54 -11.45
CA GLN A 221 -17.06 0.04 -12.22
C GLN A 221 -17.68 -1.01 -13.14
N GLY A 222 -18.95 -1.36 -12.89
CA GLY A 222 -19.75 -2.18 -13.79
C GLY A 222 -20.68 -1.34 -14.66
N ASP A 223 -21.52 -2.00 -15.46
CA ASP A 223 -22.56 -1.32 -16.25
C ASP A 223 -23.77 -0.96 -15.36
N GLY A 224 -23.89 0.32 -15.01
CA GLY A 224 -24.95 0.82 -14.13
C GLY A 224 -24.79 0.50 -12.63
N TYR A 225 -23.68 -0.12 -12.20
CA TYR A 225 -23.40 -0.41 -10.78
C TYR A 225 -21.92 -0.27 -10.42
N ARG A 226 -21.61 -0.31 -9.11
CA ARG A 226 -20.24 -0.34 -8.57
C ARG A 226 -20.11 -1.40 -7.49
N VAL A 227 -18.93 -2.01 -7.40
CA VAL A 227 -18.49 -2.77 -6.21
C VAL A 227 -17.49 -1.89 -5.46
N GLY A 228 -17.94 -1.28 -4.37
CA GLY A 228 -17.16 -0.33 -3.58
C GLY A 228 -16.63 -0.92 -2.29
N PHE A 229 -15.51 -0.37 -1.80
CA PHE A 229 -14.83 -0.83 -0.58
C PHE A 229 -15.15 0.01 0.67
N GLY A 230 -16.02 1.01 0.54
CA GLY A 230 -16.22 2.03 1.58
C GLY A 230 -14.98 2.93 1.70
N SER A 231 -14.62 3.29 2.93
CA SER A 231 -13.49 4.20 3.22
C SER A 231 -12.50 3.58 4.19
N CYS A 232 -11.20 3.77 3.92
CA CYS A 232 -10.11 3.64 4.87
C CYS A 232 -9.66 5.06 5.26
N ARG A 233 -9.89 5.47 6.51
CA ARG A 233 -9.77 6.87 6.95
C ARG A 233 -9.00 6.97 8.27
N GLY A 234 -8.17 8.00 8.38
CA GLY A 234 -7.49 8.34 9.63
C GLY A 234 -7.07 9.81 9.68
N THR A 235 -7.06 10.37 10.89
CA THR A 235 -6.66 11.75 11.18
C THR A 235 -5.37 11.73 11.97
N ILE A 236 -4.40 12.55 11.57
CA ILE A 236 -3.13 12.66 12.28
C ILE A 236 -3.34 13.48 13.55
N LEU A 237 -2.95 12.91 14.68
CA LEU A 237 -2.91 13.62 15.96
C LEU A 237 -1.49 14.14 16.21
N PRO A 238 -1.35 15.26 16.95
CA PRO A 238 -0.05 15.71 17.40
C PRO A 238 0.70 14.61 18.16
N ALA A 239 2.01 14.55 17.92
CA ALA A 239 2.90 13.75 18.74
C ALA A 239 2.81 14.17 20.22
N LEU A 240 3.09 13.24 21.14
CA LEU A 240 3.13 13.54 22.56
C LEU A 240 4.17 14.63 22.85
N SER A 241 3.79 15.63 23.65
CA SER A 241 4.73 16.62 24.17
C SER A 241 5.67 15.98 25.19
N ASN A 242 6.97 16.20 25.03
CA ASN A 242 7.97 15.89 26.07
C ASN A 242 7.82 16.80 27.29
#